data_AF-A0A444JN85-F1
#
_entry.id   AF-A0A444JN85-F1
#
_cell.length_a   1.000
_cell.length_b   1.000
_cell.length_c   1.000
_cell.angle_alpha   90.00
_cell.angle_beta   90.00
_cell.angle_gamma   90.00
#
_symmetry.space_group_name_H-M   'P 1'
#
loop_
_entity.id
_entity.type
_entity.pdbx_description
1 polymer ?
#
loop_
_entity_poly.entity_id
_entity_poly.type
_entity_poly.pdbx_seq_one_letter_code
_entity_poly.pdbx_strand_id
1 'polypeptide(L)'
;MKRIGLLAASVALALTGCGGGSDSNSGNGNTAPTESTQAVIKAIDGYLVDAEVYIDRNKDGVADSGEKLSSLTNAKGEVTISAADTQFPVIVRAIAGKTYDTDKGGRLTQTVEMTAAAGSNVVTPFTTLAAIENLSLPELAAKLNLPEAVIAGDYVASKANADVAQEAKKAHAVARSLSLELGNTISESQGDSSKLLTKSSEIITVVDTAVNNGDELDDVLITFDDSGAANKAEMPPTVKEHFTGNTFSSISTNEAYFKKEGLITATFTDTEVHGLDDSGKVIGEWPITYTSNGFKSSDGLDEVIYMSDAFTLVVTADNDMIFYTETNIDNGYTAQAATEAMFKGKTLYHLWDDSTGSKARPTFVTLKFDPTKNVVDVIEDGKAKQQEWSISNTGQMIITEVMEGKDWVIQPTTLGNDDFTVFYEGTYNESIPYFFTENKDLAVSLYDEWYSLAQ
;
A
#
# COMPACT_ATOMS: atom_id res chain seq x y z
N MET A 1 46.05 21.40 42.13
CA MET A 1 46.88 20.18 42.30
C MET A 1 46.61 19.24 41.13
N LYS A 2 47.68 18.54 40.73
CA LYS A 2 47.94 17.52 39.69
C LYS A 2 46.78 16.87 38.90
N ARG A 3 47.08 16.70 37.60
CA ARG A 3 46.43 15.92 36.53
C ARG A 3 46.54 14.40 36.73
N ILE A 4 45.95 13.66 35.78
CA ILE A 4 46.20 12.25 35.31
C ILE A 4 44.99 11.34 35.63
N GLY A 5 44.44 10.53 34.72
CA GLY A 5 44.80 10.19 33.34
C GLY A 5 43.81 9.20 32.72
N LEU A 6 43.94 9.02 31.39
CA LEU A 6 43.29 8.03 30.53
C LEU A 6 43.34 6.60 31.08
N LEU A 7 42.31 5.80 30.77
CA LEU A 7 42.44 4.40 30.35
C LEU A 7 41.19 3.96 29.59
N ALA A 8 41.38 3.72 28.29
CA ALA A 8 40.50 2.92 27.45
C ALA A 8 40.62 1.44 27.87
N ALA A 9 39.51 0.71 27.85
CA ALA A 9 39.52 -0.74 27.90
C ALA A 9 38.39 -1.29 27.04
N SER A 10 38.81 -1.84 25.91
CA SER A 10 38.08 -2.61 24.92
C SER A 10 37.32 -3.77 25.58
N VAL A 11 36.03 -3.90 25.30
CA VAL A 11 35.30 -5.15 25.57
C VAL A 11 35.32 -5.97 24.29
N ALA A 12 36.12 -7.04 24.34
CA ALA A 12 36.18 -8.06 23.32
C ALA A 12 34.91 -8.91 23.33
N LEU A 13 34.43 -9.23 22.13
CA LEU A 13 33.49 -10.31 21.85
C LEU A 13 34.06 -11.64 22.37
N ALA A 14 33.27 -12.34 23.17
CA ALA A 14 33.50 -13.76 23.45
C ALA A 14 32.22 -14.52 23.10
N LEU A 15 32.35 -15.34 22.05
CA LEU A 15 31.43 -16.38 21.63
C LEU A 15 31.06 -17.26 22.83
N THR A 16 29.77 -17.45 23.08
CA THR A 16 29.30 -18.52 23.97
C THR A 16 29.45 -19.85 23.25
N GLY A 17 30.59 -20.49 23.48
CA GLY A 17 30.81 -21.90 23.24
C GLY A 17 30.09 -22.77 24.27
N CYS A 18 29.66 -23.93 23.78
CA CYS A 18 28.99 -25.02 24.49
C CYS A 18 29.82 -25.62 25.64
N GLY A 19 29.14 -25.98 26.72
CA GLY A 19 29.59 -26.88 27.79
C GLY A 19 28.50 -26.92 28.86
N GLY A 20 27.96 -28.04 29.35
CA GLY A 20 28.33 -29.45 29.28
C GLY A 20 27.80 -30.05 30.59
N GLY A 21 26.83 -30.97 30.52
CA GLY A 21 26.14 -31.52 31.68
C GLY A 21 25.73 -32.97 31.43
N SER A 22 26.67 -33.85 31.76
CA SER A 22 26.69 -35.31 31.81
C SER A 22 25.36 -36.06 31.98
N ASP A 23 25.13 -37.04 31.10
CA ASP A 23 24.69 -38.37 31.52
C ASP A 23 25.32 -39.45 30.63
N SER A 24 25.82 -40.48 31.29
CA SER A 24 26.60 -41.55 30.68
C SER A 24 25.69 -42.68 30.23
N ASN A 25 25.51 -42.85 28.92
CA ASN A 25 25.20 -44.16 28.37
C ASN A 25 25.88 -44.37 27.02
N SER A 26 26.64 -45.46 26.94
CA SER A 26 27.42 -45.86 25.77
C SER A 26 26.48 -46.28 24.64
N GLY A 27 26.50 -45.51 23.55
CA GLY A 27 25.78 -45.83 22.31
C GLY A 27 26.39 -45.05 21.15
N ASN A 28 27.12 -45.75 20.29
CA ASN A 28 27.75 -45.21 19.09
C ASN A 28 26.66 -44.78 18.10
N GLY A 29 26.32 -43.49 18.07
CA GLY A 29 25.26 -42.93 17.24
C GLY A 29 25.72 -41.65 16.54
N ASN A 30 25.97 -41.76 15.25
CA ASN A 30 26.21 -40.65 14.34
C ASN A 30 24.97 -39.75 14.31
N THR A 31 24.91 -38.69 15.14
CA THR A 31 23.82 -37.71 15.07
C THR A 31 23.98 -36.90 13.80
N ALA A 32 23.22 -37.29 12.77
CA ALA A 32 22.97 -36.47 11.59
C ALA A 32 22.47 -35.08 12.04
N PRO A 33 22.78 -34.01 11.30
CA PRO A 33 22.20 -32.70 11.56
C PRO A 33 20.67 -32.83 11.53
N THR A 34 19.99 -32.37 12.57
CA THR A 34 18.53 -32.27 12.57
C THR A 34 18.15 -31.30 11.44
N GLU A 35 17.57 -31.81 10.35
CA GLU A 35 17.08 -30.96 9.26
C GLU A 35 16.07 -29.95 9.83
N SER A 36 16.25 -28.68 9.46
CA SER A 36 15.28 -27.64 9.81
C SER A 36 13.92 -28.04 9.24
N THR A 37 12.90 -28.10 10.09
CA THR A 37 11.52 -28.43 9.66
C THR A 37 10.81 -27.25 8.98
N GLN A 38 11.46 -26.09 8.94
CA GLN A 38 10.91 -24.83 8.44
C GLN A 38 11.91 -24.12 7.52
N ALA A 39 11.36 -23.32 6.60
CA ALA A 39 12.09 -22.37 5.77
C ALA A 39 11.43 -20.99 5.83
N VAL A 40 12.16 -19.94 5.48
CA VAL A 40 11.65 -18.56 5.45
C VAL A 40 11.66 -18.07 4.01
N ILE A 41 10.51 -17.56 3.56
CA ILE A 41 10.36 -16.88 2.27
C ILE A 41 10.23 -15.38 2.53
N LYS A 42 10.86 -14.57 1.67
CA LYS A 42 10.72 -13.11 1.69
C LYS A 42 10.03 -12.58 0.45
N ALA A 43 9.02 -11.74 0.61
CA ALA A 43 8.42 -10.95 -0.46
C ALA A 43 9.13 -9.60 -0.56
N ILE A 44 9.72 -9.30 -1.72
CA ILE A 44 10.59 -8.13 -1.89
C ILE A 44 10.29 -7.41 -3.22
N ASP A 45 9.66 -6.25 -3.11
CA ASP A 45 9.86 -5.04 -3.93
C ASP A 45 10.78 -4.08 -3.11
N GLY A 46 10.21 -3.22 -2.26
CA GLY A 46 10.64 -3.12 -0.87
C GLY A 46 10.09 -4.29 -0.06
N TYR A 47 10.21 -4.33 1.27
CA TYR A 47 9.57 -5.40 2.02
C TYR A 47 8.05 -5.27 1.92
N LEU A 48 7.39 -6.30 1.37
CA LEU A 48 5.94 -6.33 1.27
C LEU A 48 5.36 -6.88 2.57
N VAL A 49 4.71 -6.02 3.35
CA VAL A 49 4.14 -6.33 4.67
C VAL A 49 2.64 -6.58 4.54
N ASP A 50 2.12 -7.57 5.26
CA ASP A 50 0.72 -7.99 5.21
C ASP A 50 0.26 -8.50 3.83
N ALA A 51 1.21 -9.04 3.05
CA ALA A 51 0.93 -9.75 1.81
C ALA A 51 0.50 -11.19 2.07
N GLU A 52 -0.35 -11.72 1.20
CA GLU A 52 -0.78 -13.11 1.26
C GLU A 52 0.22 -14.01 0.53
N VAL A 53 0.40 -15.23 1.03
CA VAL A 53 1.35 -16.19 0.46
C VAL A 53 0.65 -17.51 0.17
N TYR A 54 0.93 -18.06 -1.00
CA TYR A 54 0.33 -19.27 -1.55
C TYR A 54 1.45 -20.23 -1.94
N ILE A 55 1.34 -21.49 -1.51
CA ILE A 55 2.24 -22.55 -1.94
C ILE A 55 1.59 -23.27 -3.13
N ASP A 56 2.07 -23.00 -4.34
CA ASP A 56 1.54 -23.51 -5.60
C ASP A 56 1.88 -25.00 -5.77
N ARG A 57 1.14 -25.85 -5.05
CA ARG A 57 1.37 -27.30 -4.98
C ARG A 57 0.91 -27.99 -6.24
N ASN A 58 -0.13 -27.46 -6.88
CA ASN A 58 -0.67 -27.99 -8.13
C ASN A 58 0.12 -27.54 -9.38
N LYS A 59 0.95 -26.49 -9.24
CA LYS A 59 1.82 -25.89 -10.29
C LYS A 59 1.06 -25.27 -11.45
N ASP A 60 -0.12 -24.71 -11.18
CA ASP A 60 -0.93 -24.03 -12.19
C ASP A 60 -0.67 -22.51 -12.26
N GLY A 61 0.14 -21.97 -11.34
CA GLY A 61 0.46 -20.55 -11.30
C GLY A 61 -0.69 -19.67 -10.82
N VAL A 62 -1.70 -20.24 -10.15
CA VAL A 62 -2.86 -19.52 -9.63
C VAL A 62 -2.79 -19.50 -8.10
N ALA A 63 -3.00 -18.32 -7.51
CA ALA A 63 -3.11 -18.20 -6.05
C ALA A 63 -4.47 -18.72 -5.56
N ASP A 64 -4.54 -20.04 -5.39
CA ASP A 64 -5.73 -20.79 -4.99
C ASP A 64 -6.02 -20.71 -3.49
N SER A 65 -7.30 -20.57 -3.13
CA SER A 65 -7.72 -20.49 -1.72
C SER A 65 -7.30 -21.69 -0.85
N GLY A 66 -7.15 -22.88 -1.44
CA GLY A 66 -6.68 -24.09 -0.75
C GLY A 66 -5.17 -24.15 -0.51
N GLU A 67 -4.42 -23.24 -1.14
CA GLU A 67 -2.95 -23.18 -1.10
C GLU A 67 -2.43 -22.01 -0.27
N LYS A 68 -3.33 -21.09 0.10
CA LYS A 68 -3.07 -19.93 0.95
C LYS A 68 -2.57 -20.32 2.34
N LEU A 69 -1.52 -19.66 2.80
CA LEU A 69 -1.04 -19.73 4.18
C LEU A 69 -1.94 -18.91 5.13
N SER A 70 -2.01 -19.33 6.38
CA SER A 70 -2.77 -18.60 7.41
C SER A 70 -2.06 -17.34 7.90
N SER A 71 -0.74 -17.25 7.73
CA SER A 71 0.07 -16.09 8.11
C SER A 71 0.35 -15.19 6.91
N LEU A 72 0.33 -13.88 7.13
CA LEU A 72 0.79 -12.88 6.19
C LEU A 72 2.29 -12.64 6.36
N THR A 73 2.90 -11.95 5.40
CA THR A 73 4.28 -11.48 5.52
C THR A 73 4.40 -10.43 6.63
N ASN A 74 5.50 -10.49 7.40
CA ASN A 74 5.75 -9.56 8.50
C ASN A 74 6.45 -8.26 8.02
N ALA A 75 6.87 -7.40 8.96
CA ALA A 75 7.56 -6.12 8.69
C ALA A 75 8.90 -6.23 7.91
N LYS A 76 9.43 -7.45 7.70
CA LYS A 76 10.61 -7.74 6.87
C LYS A 76 10.25 -8.49 5.58
N GLY A 77 8.96 -8.53 5.23
CA GLY A 77 8.44 -9.32 4.13
C GLY A 77 8.51 -10.81 4.35
N GLU A 78 8.79 -11.29 5.58
CA GLU A 78 9.06 -12.70 5.85
C GLU A 78 7.79 -13.47 6.19
N VAL A 79 7.68 -14.70 5.67
CA VAL A 79 6.74 -15.73 6.13
C VAL A 79 7.47 -17.06 6.32
N THR A 80 7.03 -17.85 7.30
CA THR A 80 7.58 -19.19 7.55
C THR A 80 6.76 -20.25 6.85
N ILE A 81 7.42 -21.15 6.11
CA ILE A 81 6.82 -22.29 5.43
C ILE A 81 7.39 -23.60 5.96
N SER A 82 6.71 -24.72 5.69
CA SER A 82 7.28 -26.02 6.02
C SER A 82 8.45 -26.35 5.09
N ALA A 83 9.45 -27.08 5.57
CA ALA A 83 10.55 -27.52 4.71
C ALA A 83 10.06 -28.36 3.52
N ALA A 84 8.97 -29.12 3.69
CA ALA A 84 8.34 -29.87 2.62
C ALA A 84 7.71 -28.99 1.53
N ASP A 85 7.34 -27.75 1.85
CA ASP A 85 6.76 -26.82 0.87
C ASP A 85 7.82 -26.15 -0.02
N THR A 86 9.10 -26.18 0.35
CA THR A 86 10.21 -25.58 -0.43
C THR A 86 10.37 -26.18 -1.83
N GLN A 87 9.80 -27.35 -2.08
CA GLN A 87 9.83 -28.02 -3.39
C GLN A 87 8.78 -27.49 -4.40
N PHE A 88 7.92 -26.56 -3.97
CA PHE A 88 6.87 -25.98 -4.78
C PHE A 88 7.14 -24.50 -5.07
N PRO A 89 6.67 -23.96 -6.20
CA PRO A 89 6.63 -22.51 -6.41
C PRO A 89 5.83 -21.80 -5.31
N VAL A 90 6.15 -20.54 -5.11
CA VAL A 90 5.46 -19.68 -4.13
C VAL A 90 4.93 -18.46 -4.84
N ILE A 91 3.66 -18.14 -4.62
CA ILE A 91 3.02 -16.92 -5.10
C ILE A 91 2.79 -15.99 -3.90
N VAL A 92 3.18 -14.74 -4.04
CA VAL A 92 2.86 -13.65 -3.12
C VAL A 92 1.83 -12.76 -3.79
N ARG A 93 0.71 -12.53 -3.11
CA ARG A 93 -0.30 -11.55 -3.52
C ARG A 93 -0.26 -10.37 -2.57
N ALA A 94 0.23 -9.24 -3.07
CA ALA A 94 0.17 -7.96 -2.41
C ALA A 94 -1.16 -7.29 -2.77
N ILE A 95 -1.96 -6.89 -1.79
CA ILE A 95 -3.38 -6.57 -1.96
C ILE A 95 -3.61 -5.06 -1.84
N ALA A 96 -4.37 -4.50 -2.78
CA ALA A 96 -4.83 -3.12 -2.74
C ALA A 96 -5.56 -2.80 -1.43
N GLY A 97 -5.22 -1.69 -0.77
CA GLY A 97 -5.80 -1.23 0.49
C GLY A 97 -5.40 -2.06 1.72
N LYS A 98 -4.46 -3.01 1.58
CA LYS A 98 -4.01 -3.87 2.68
C LYS A 98 -2.50 -3.97 2.81
N THR A 99 -1.81 -4.35 1.74
CA THR A 99 -0.36 -4.58 1.79
C THR A 99 0.40 -3.27 1.81
N TYR A 100 1.45 -3.19 2.62
CA TYR A 100 2.40 -2.09 2.64
C TYR A 100 3.66 -2.46 1.87
N ASP A 101 4.22 -1.49 1.17
CA ASP A 101 5.58 -1.56 0.66
C ASP A 101 6.45 -0.60 1.46
N THR A 102 7.50 -1.10 2.12
CA THR A 102 8.38 -0.27 2.96
C THR A 102 9.12 0.83 2.21
N ASP A 103 9.09 0.84 0.88
CA ASP A 103 9.65 1.92 0.06
C ASP A 103 8.84 3.22 0.11
N LYS A 104 7.56 3.17 0.51
CA LYS A 104 6.66 4.32 0.51
C LYS A 104 5.67 4.30 1.68
N GLY A 105 4.97 5.40 1.87
CA GLY A 105 3.90 5.50 2.87
C GLY A 105 2.57 4.96 2.36
N GLY A 106 1.66 4.70 3.29
CA GLY A 106 0.32 4.20 2.98
C GLY A 106 0.32 2.76 2.47
N ARG A 107 -0.87 2.31 2.06
CA ARG A 107 -1.10 0.96 1.51
C ARG A 107 -1.03 1.01 -0.01
N LEU A 108 -0.71 -0.12 -0.64
CA LEU A 108 -0.78 -0.25 -2.09
C LEU A 108 -2.19 0.04 -2.59
N THR A 109 -2.33 0.71 -3.74
CA THR A 109 -3.66 1.01 -4.32
C THR A 109 -4.08 -0.01 -5.38
N GLN A 110 -3.15 -0.87 -5.81
CA GLN A 110 -3.38 -1.94 -6.77
C GLN A 110 -2.89 -3.27 -6.19
N THR A 111 -3.58 -4.34 -6.58
CA THR A 111 -3.17 -5.71 -6.25
C THR A 111 -2.10 -6.14 -7.24
N VAL A 112 -1.05 -6.80 -6.78
CA VAL A 112 -0.01 -7.38 -7.63
C VAL A 112 0.34 -8.78 -7.15
N GLU A 113 0.52 -9.69 -8.10
CA GLU A 113 1.03 -11.04 -7.83
C GLU A 113 2.47 -11.18 -8.31
N MET A 114 3.30 -11.75 -7.44
CA MET A 114 4.67 -12.13 -7.74
C MET A 114 4.86 -13.62 -7.47
N THR A 115 5.74 -14.26 -8.22
CA THR A 115 6.03 -15.69 -8.07
C THR A 115 7.52 -15.98 -8.05
N ALA A 116 7.89 -17.09 -7.43
CA ALA A 116 9.23 -17.65 -7.53
C ALA A 116 9.16 -19.15 -7.74
N ALA A 117 10.12 -19.66 -8.52
CA ALA A 117 10.29 -21.09 -8.72
C ALA A 117 10.62 -21.80 -7.38
N ALA A 118 10.34 -23.09 -7.35
CA ALA A 118 10.66 -23.96 -6.22
C ALA A 118 12.11 -23.81 -5.77
N GLY A 119 12.32 -23.76 -4.46
CA GLY A 119 13.64 -23.62 -3.82
C GLY A 119 14.14 -22.18 -3.70
N SER A 120 13.44 -21.18 -4.24
CA SER A 120 13.77 -19.77 -3.98
C SER A 120 13.39 -19.39 -2.55
N ASN A 121 14.24 -18.60 -1.89
CA ASN A 121 13.93 -18.01 -0.57
C ASN A 121 13.38 -16.58 -0.68
N VAL A 122 13.31 -16.04 -1.90
CA VAL A 122 12.78 -14.70 -2.19
C VAL A 122 11.75 -14.78 -3.31
N VAL A 123 10.72 -13.94 -3.21
CA VAL A 123 9.72 -13.69 -4.25
C VAL A 123 9.82 -12.21 -4.58
N THR A 124 10.30 -11.90 -5.79
CA THR A 124 10.63 -10.56 -6.24
C THR A 124 10.15 -10.32 -7.67
N PRO A 125 10.18 -9.08 -8.17
CA PRO A 125 9.91 -8.80 -9.59
C PRO A 125 10.85 -9.58 -10.51
N PHE A 126 12.10 -9.84 -10.10
CA PHE A 126 13.05 -10.63 -10.87
C PHE A 126 12.71 -12.12 -10.91
N THR A 127 12.34 -12.73 -9.78
CA THR A 127 11.93 -14.13 -9.78
C THR A 127 10.64 -14.34 -10.57
N THR A 128 9.76 -13.35 -10.52
CA THR A 128 8.50 -13.32 -11.29
C THR A 128 8.80 -13.25 -12.78
N LEU A 129 9.62 -12.29 -13.21
CA LEU A 129 10.02 -12.13 -14.60
C LEU A 129 10.72 -13.40 -15.13
N ALA A 130 11.59 -14.02 -14.32
CA ALA A 130 12.24 -15.28 -14.68
C ALA A 130 11.21 -16.39 -14.90
N ALA A 131 10.24 -16.53 -13.99
CA ALA A 131 9.21 -17.56 -14.08
C ALA A 131 8.30 -17.38 -15.31
N ILE A 132 7.80 -16.16 -15.57
CA ILE A 132 6.88 -15.89 -16.69
C ILE A 132 7.58 -15.97 -18.06
N GLU A 133 8.87 -15.65 -18.11
CA GLU A 133 9.72 -15.83 -19.30
C GLU A 133 10.24 -17.27 -19.46
N ASN A 134 9.94 -18.15 -18.50
CA ASN A 134 10.42 -19.53 -18.44
C ASN A 134 11.97 -19.61 -18.53
N LEU A 135 12.64 -18.72 -17.81
CA LEU A 135 14.09 -18.64 -17.66
C LEU A 135 14.48 -19.06 -16.25
N SER A 136 15.67 -19.64 -16.10
CA SER A 136 16.33 -19.66 -14.80
C SER A 136 16.76 -18.25 -14.41
N LEU A 137 16.87 -17.97 -13.10
CA LEU A 137 17.32 -16.67 -12.63
C LEU A 137 18.73 -16.28 -13.13
N PRO A 138 19.71 -17.21 -13.25
CA PRO A 138 21.00 -16.91 -13.91
C PRO A 138 20.85 -16.51 -15.38
N GLU A 139 19.95 -17.13 -16.14
CA GLU A 139 19.70 -16.77 -17.53
C GLU A 139 19.08 -15.38 -17.64
N LEU A 140 18.13 -15.04 -16.74
CA LEU A 140 17.58 -13.69 -16.66
C LEU A 140 18.65 -12.67 -16.31
N ALA A 141 19.48 -12.95 -15.30
CA ALA A 141 20.59 -12.09 -14.88
C ALA A 141 21.53 -11.77 -16.04
N ALA A 142 21.94 -12.80 -16.80
CA ALA A 142 22.77 -12.63 -17.98
C ALA A 142 22.07 -11.83 -19.10
N LYS A 143 20.77 -12.07 -19.31
CA LYS A 143 19.96 -11.38 -20.33
C LYS A 143 19.79 -9.89 -20.04
N LEU A 144 19.61 -9.54 -18.77
CA LEU A 144 19.42 -8.16 -18.31
C LEU A 144 20.71 -7.47 -17.85
N ASN A 145 21.85 -8.17 -17.90
CA ASN A 145 23.14 -7.69 -17.40
C ASN A 145 23.05 -7.20 -15.93
N LEU A 146 22.43 -8.02 -15.08
CA LEU A 146 22.27 -7.79 -13.65
C LEU A 146 23.12 -8.78 -12.83
N PRO A 147 23.60 -8.40 -11.63
CA PRO A 147 24.35 -9.29 -10.77
C PRO A 147 23.45 -10.38 -10.17
N GLU A 148 23.62 -11.61 -10.62
CA GLU A 148 22.82 -12.79 -10.20
C GLU A 148 22.73 -12.90 -8.67
N ALA A 149 23.85 -12.81 -7.97
CA ALA A 149 23.91 -12.95 -6.51
C ALA A 149 23.07 -11.90 -5.77
N VAL A 150 22.86 -10.73 -6.37
CA VAL A 150 22.05 -9.65 -5.80
C VAL A 150 20.57 -9.87 -6.09
N ILE A 151 20.20 -10.16 -7.35
CA ILE A 151 18.78 -10.34 -7.73
C ILE A 151 18.18 -11.66 -7.23
N ALA A 152 19.03 -12.64 -6.91
CA ALA A 152 18.65 -13.91 -6.25
C ALA A 152 18.52 -13.79 -4.73
N GLY A 153 18.88 -12.65 -4.16
CA GLY A 153 18.92 -12.42 -2.72
C GLY A 153 18.03 -11.27 -2.27
N ASP A 154 18.23 -10.88 -1.01
CA ASP A 154 17.58 -9.73 -0.39
C ASP A 154 18.38 -8.46 -0.73
N TYR A 155 18.06 -7.86 -1.89
CA TYR A 155 18.73 -6.64 -2.35
C TYR A 155 18.44 -5.42 -1.47
N VAL A 156 17.38 -5.43 -0.64
CA VAL A 156 17.10 -4.38 0.34
C VAL A 156 18.14 -4.44 1.46
N ALA A 157 18.33 -5.60 2.08
CA ALA A 157 19.33 -5.80 3.12
C ALA A 157 20.77 -5.66 2.57
N SER A 158 21.00 -6.07 1.33
CA SER A 158 22.33 -6.05 0.69
C SER A 158 22.88 -4.63 0.51
N LYS A 159 22.05 -3.58 0.55
CA LYS A 159 22.50 -2.17 0.56
C LYS A 159 23.45 -1.86 1.72
N ALA A 160 23.33 -2.57 2.84
CA ALA A 160 24.21 -2.40 3.99
C ALA A 160 25.59 -3.07 3.82
N ASN A 161 25.77 -3.92 2.81
CA ASN A 161 27.04 -4.56 2.50
C ASN A 161 27.84 -3.67 1.54
N ALA A 162 28.93 -3.08 2.02
CA ALA A 162 29.77 -2.15 1.26
C ALA A 162 30.28 -2.71 -0.08
N ASP A 163 30.48 -4.03 -0.20
CA ASP A 163 31.01 -4.65 -1.41
C ASP A 163 29.99 -4.70 -2.56
N VAL A 164 28.70 -4.73 -2.24
CA VAL A 164 27.60 -4.87 -3.22
C VAL A 164 26.54 -3.77 -3.10
N ALA A 165 26.77 -2.76 -2.26
CA ALA A 165 25.76 -1.74 -1.93
C ALA A 165 25.20 -1.04 -3.17
N GLN A 166 26.05 -0.68 -4.13
CA GLN A 166 25.60 0.01 -5.34
C GLN A 166 24.84 -0.90 -6.30
N GLU A 167 25.26 -2.16 -6.42
CA GLU A 167 24.55 -3.17 -7.19
C GLU A 167 23.18 -3.48 -6.58
N ALA A 168 23.10 -3.53 -5.25
CA ALA A 168 21.88 -3.71 -4.49
C ALA A 168 20.91 -2.53 -4.64
N LYS A 169 21.41 -1.29 -4.58
CA LYS A 169 20.63 -0.09 -4.88
C LYS A 169 20.08 -0.09 -6.31
N LYS A 170 20.92 -0.45 -7.29
CA LYS A 170 20.49 -0.61 -8.70
C LYS A 170 19.40 -1.68 -8.84
N ALA A 171 19.62 -2.86 -8.27
CA ALA A 171 18.65 -3.95 -8.32
C ALA A 171 17.32 -3.53 -7.68
N HIS A 172 17.36 -2.82 -6.57
CA HIS A 172 16.14 -2.31 -5.92
C HIS A 172 15.41 -1.29 -6.82
N ALA A 173 16.09 -0.28 -7.35
CA ALA A 173 15.47 0.71 -8.24
C ALA A 173 14.82 0.06 -9.49
N VAL A 174 15.46 -0.99 -10.04
CA VAL A 174 14.89 -1.77 -11.14
C VAL A 174 13.68 -2.59 -10.68
N ALA A 175 13.76 -3.26 -9.54
CA ALA A 175 12.68 -4.08 -9.00
C ALA A 175 11.40 -3.26 -8.78
N ARG A 176 11.48 -2.14 -8.06
CA ARG A 176 10.33 -1.26 -7.80
C ARG A 176 9.68 -0.71 -9.05
N SER A 177 10.49 -0.37 -10.05
CA SER A 177 9.99 0.13 -11.32
C SER A 177 9.31 -0.99 -12.11
N LEU A 178 9.83 -2.23 -12.03
CA LEU A 178 9.24 -3.38 -12.68
C LEU A 178 7.94 -3.83 -11.99
N SER A 179 7.84 -3.71 -10.66
CA SER A 179 6.62 -4.05 -9.92
C SER A 179 5.40 -3.27 -10.40
N LEU A 180 5.58 -2.00 -10.78
CA LEU A 180 4.51 -1.15 -11.33
C LEU A 180 3.94 -1.68 -12.66
N GLU A 181 4.70 -2.52 -13.35
CA GLU A 181 4.33 -3.06 -14.65
C GLU A 181 3.72 -4.46 -14.56
N LEU A 182 3.86 -5.13 -13.42
CA LEU A 182 3.27 -6.46 -13.20
C LEU A 182 1.73 -6.36 -13.15
N GLY A 183 1.08 -7.40 -13.67
CA GLY A 183 -0.37 -7.53 -13.62
C GLY A 183 -0.89 -7.93 -12.25
N ASN A 184 -2.22 -7.85 -12.08
CA ASN A 184 -2.89 -8.21 -10.83
C ASN A 184 -2.80 -9.72 -10.55
N THR A 185 -2.58 -10.52 -11.60
CA THR A 185 -2.34 -11.96 -11.52
C THR A 185 -1.08 -12.38 -12.25
N ILE A 186 -0.54 -13.56 -11.90
CA ILE A 186 0.57 -14.16 -12.65
C ILE A 186 0.20 -14.38 -14.13
N SER A 187 -1.04 -14.78 -14.42
CA SER A 187 -1.50 -15.02 -15.80
C SER A 187 -1.57 -13.72 -16.62
N GLU A 188 -1.93 -12.59 -16.01
CA GLU A 188 -1.91 -11.28 -16.69
C GLU A 188 -0.47 -10.88 -17.02
N SER A 189 0.43 -10.97 -16.04
CA SER A 189 1.87 -10.71 -16.25
C SER A 189 2.46 -11.62 -17.34
N GLN A 190 2.10 -12.89 -17.34
CA GLN A 190 2.54 -13.84 -18.36
C GLN A 190 2.02 -13.51 -19.76
N GLY A 191 0.79 -12.98 -19.87
CA GLY A 191 0.22 -12.52 -21.13
C GLY A 191 1.02 -11.39 -21.78
N ASP A 192 1.72 -10.59 -20.96
CA ASP A 192 2.56 -9.46 -21.38
C ASP A 192 4.07 -9.70 -21.20
N SER A 193 4.50 -10.95 -21.01
CA SER A 193 5.89 -11.28 -20.62
C SER A 193 6.96 -10.63 -21.52
N SER A 194 6.76 -10.68 -22.85
CA SER A 194 7.69 -10.07 -23.81
C SER A 194 7.76 -8.54 -23.68
N LYS A 195 6.64 -7.88 -23.36
CA LYS A 195 6.63 -6.43 -23.11
C LYS A 195 7.32 -6.12 -21.79
N LEU A 196 7.06 -6.90 -20.74
CA LEU A 196 7.71 -6.75 -19.43
C LEU A 196 9.22 -6.88 -19.54
N LEU A 197 9.71 -7.81 -20.34
CA LEU A 197 11.14 -7.97 -20.58
C LEU A 197 11.75 -6.77 -21.34
N THR A 198 11.04 -6.22 -22.34
CA THR A 198 11.45 -4.99 -23.03
C THR A 198 11.49 -3.82 -22.06
N LYS A 199 10.41 -3.60 -21.30
CA LYS A 199 10.31 -2.57 -20.26
C LYS A 199 11.42 -2.71 -19.21
N SER A 200 11.73 -3.93 -18.78
CA SER A 200 12.84 -4.20 -17.85
C SER A 200 14.18 -3.71 -18.41
N SER A 201 14.43 -3.91 -19.70
CA SER A 201 15.67 -3.44 -20.35
C SER A 201 15.72 -1.91 -20.44
N GLU A 202 14.58 -1.26 -20.69
CA GLU A 202 14.46 0.20 -20.73
C GLU A 202 14.62 0.82 -19.33
N ILE A 203 13.98 0.25 -18.31
CA ILE A 203 14.17 0.59 -16.89
C ILE A 203 15.66 0.53 -16.54
N ILE A 204 16.34 -0.58 -16.85
CA ILE A 204 17.77 -0.75 -16.57
C ILE A 204 18.61 0.32 -17.26
N THR A 205 18.27 0.68 -18.51
CA THR A 205 18.98 1.73 -19.26
C THR A 205 18.86 3.09 -18.57
N VAL A 206 17.67 3.45 -18.08
CA VAL A 206 17.46 4.70 -17.36
C VAL A 206 18.15 4.68 -15.99
N VAL A 207 18.08 3.57 -15.26
CA VAL A 207 18.78 3.39 -13.98
C VAL A 207 20.30 3.44 -14.16
N ASP A 208 20.86 2.85 -15.21
CA ASP A 208 22.30 2.96 -15.52
C ASP A 208 22.72 4.39 -15.83
N THR A 209 21.83 5.17 -16.47
CA THR A 209 22.07 6.61 -16.66
C THR A 209 22.09 7.35 -15.32
N ALA A 210 21.17 7.03 -14.41
CA ALA A 210 21.15 7.59 -13.06
C ALA A 210 22.42 7.24 -12.27
N VAL A 211 22.90 5.99 -12.35
CA VAL A 211 24.18 5.55 -11.77
C VAL A 211 25.34 6.40 -12.31
N ASN A 212 25.42 6.58 -13.62
CA ASN A 212 26.50 7.34 -14.26
C ASN A 212 26.48 8.83 -13.88
N ASN A 213 25.30 9.38 -13.59
CA ASN A 213 25.15 10.75 -13.13
C ASN A 213 25.45 10.93 -11.63
N GLY A 214 25.55 9.84 -10.87
CA GLY A 214 25.73 9.88 -9.41
C GLY A 214 24.45 10.23 -8.66
N ASP A 215 23.29 9.90 -9.23
CA ASP A 215 21.98 10.09 -8.60
C ASP A 215 21.85 9.17 -7.36
N GLU A 216 21.11 9.61 -6.34
CA GLU A 216 20.73 8.74 -5.22
C GLU A 216 19.65 7.75 -5.67
N LEU A 217 20.08 6.51 -5.90
CA LEU A 217 19.21 5.46 -6.47
C LEU A 217 18.03 5.06 -5.58
N ASP A 218 18.10 5.36 -4.28
CA ASP A 218 16.98 5.13 -3.36
C ASP A 218 15.79 6.04 -3.67
N ASP A 219 16.02 7.14 -4.40
CA ASP A 219 15.02 8.11 -4.83
C ASP A 219 14.63 7.94 -6.32
N VAL A 220 15.13 6.88 -6.98
CA VAL A 220 14.87 6.62 -8.40
C VAL A 220 13.69 5.66 -8.57
N LEU A 221 12.66 6.14 -9.26
CA LEU A 221 11.56 5.34 -9.79
C LEU A 221 11.45 5.57 -11.30
N ILE A 222 11.21 4.51 -12.07
CA ILE A 222 10.97 4.60 -13.51
C ILE A 222 9.50 4.28 -13.80
N THR A 223 8.83 5.17 -14.53
CA THR A 223 7.47 4.96 -15.04
C THR A 223 7.45 5.09 -16.55
N PHE A 224 6.36 4.65 -17.18
CA PHE A 224 6.17 4.76 -18.62
C PHE A 224 5.06 5.75 -18.93
N ASP A 225 5.33 6.67 -19.85
CA ASP A 225 4.30 7.61 -20.33
C ASP A 225 3.34 6.95 -21.34
N ASP A 226 2.32 7.69 -21.77
CA ASP A 226 1.32 7.24 -22.74
C ASP A 226 1.91 6.81 -24.10
N SER A 227 3.12 7.26 -24.43
CA SER A 227 3.83 6.87 -25.65
C SER A 227 4.64 5.57 -25.47
N GLY A 228 4.73 5.07 -24.23
CA GLY A 228 5.50 3.90 -23.83
C GLY A 228 6.97 4.21 -23.58
N ALA A 229 7.36 5.46 -23.36
CA ALA A 229 8.75 5.81 -23.06
C ALA A 229 9.02 5.78 -21.55
N ALA A 230 10.15 5.17 -21.17
CA ALA A 230 10.62 5.12 -19.78
C ALA A 230 11.17 6.47 -19.32
N ASN A 231 10.64 6.99 -18.20
CA ASN A 231 11.02 8.27 -17.62
C ASN A 231 11.29 8.12 -16.11
N LYS A 232 12.17 8.96 -15.56
CA LYS A 232 12.30 9.08 -14.10
C LYS A 232 11.05 9.77 -13.53
N ALA A 233 10.51 9.21 -12.46
CA ALA A 233 9.45 9.78 -11.65
C ALA A 233 9.96 10.02 -10.23
N GLU A 234 9.24 10.85 -9.47
CA GLU A 234 9.49 11.02 -8.05
C GLU A 234 9.04 9.78 -7.28
N MET A 235 9.79 9.42 -6.24
CA MET A 235 9.36 8.36 -5.32
C MET A 235 8.13 8.82 -4.55
N PRO A 236 7.11 7.96 -4.39
CA PRO A 236 6.02 8.25 -3.47
C PRO A 236 6.56 8.49 -2.06
N PRO A 237 6.07 9.51 -1.33
CA PRO A 237 6.62 9.86 -0.03
C PRO A 237 6.32 8.79 1.00
N THR A 238 7.15 8.70 2.05
CA THR A 238 6.78 8.03 3.30
C THR A 238 5.67 8.80 4.03
N VAL A 239 5.00 8.17 5.00
CA VAL A 239 3.99 8.87 5.84
C VAL A 239 4.58 10.13 6.47
N LYS A 240 5.81 10.03 6.99
CA LYS A 240 6.49 11.17 7.61
C LYS A 240 6.73 12.29 6.61
N GLU A 241 7.24 11.98 5.42
CA GLU A 241 7.51 12.97 4.38
C GLU A 241 6.23 13.62 3.84
N HIS A 242 5.15 12.85 3.72
CA HIS A 242 3.85 13.34 3.28
C HIS A 242 3.28 14.41 4.22
N PHE A 243 3.38 14.18 5.54
CA PHE A 243 2.81 15.12 6.52
C PHE A 243 3.78 16.24 6.92
N THR A 244 5.07 15.96 7.14
CA THR A 244 5.98 16.91 7.79
C THR A 244 6.18 18.19 6.97
N GLY A 245 5.84 19.33 7.58
CA GLY A 245 5.97 20.65 6.97
C GLY A 245 4.75 21.09 6.15
N ASN A 246 3.78 20.19 5.96
CA ASN A 246 2.58 20.45 5.17
C ASN A 246 1.40 20.86 6.06
N THR A 247 0.43 21.54 5.45
CA THR A 247 -0.81 21.99 6.10
C THR A 247 -2.00 21.46 5.34
N PHE A 248 -2.93 20.86 6.06
CA PHE A 248 -4.08 20.17 5.49
C PHE A 248 -5.38 20.79 5.97
N SER A 249 -6.35 20.89 5.06
CA SER A 249 -7.75 20.90 5.39
C SER A 249 -8.14 19.50 5.87
N SER A 250 -8.81 19.42 7.02
CA SER A 250 -9.15 18.19 7.72
C SER A 250 -10.64 18.17 8.04
N ILE A 251 -11.32 17.09 7.66
CA ILE A 251 -12.75 16.89 7.91
C ILE A 251 -12.97 15.52 8.54
N SER A 252 -13.66 15.50 9.68
CA SER A 252 -14.23 14.26 10.20
C SER A 252 -15.34 13.76 9.26
N THR A 253 -15.28 12.48 8.90
CA THR A 253 -16.35 11.83 8.12
C THR A 253 -17.50 11.34 9.02
N ASN A 254 -17.36 11.42 10.34
CA ASN A 254 -18.44 11.23 11.28
C ASN A 254 -19.31 12.49 11.39
N GLU A 255 -20.61 12.35 11.13
CA GLU A 255 -21.53 13.49 11.08
C GLU A 255 -21.63 14.27 12.42
N ALA A 256 -21.52 13.59 13.56
CA ALA A 256 -21.61 14.23 14.87
C ALA A 256 -20.35 15.06 15.19
N TYR A 257 -19.16 14.55 14.83
CA TYR A 257 -17.92 15.30 14.95
C TYR A 257 -17.86 16.44 13.94
N PHE A 258 -18.19 16.21 12.67
CA PHE A 258 -18.23 17.25 11.65
C PHE A 258 -19.12 18.43 12.06
N LYS A 259 -20.33 18.18 12.57
CA LYS A 259 -21.24 19.24 13.05
C LYS A 259 -20.69 20.04 14.24
N LYS A 260 -19.82 19.44 15.04
CA LYS A 260 -19.25 20.03 16.26
C LYS A 260 -17.96 20.80 15.96
N GLU A 261 -17.13 20.25 15.09
CA GLU A 261 -15.74 20.66 14.90
C GLU A 261 -15.55 21.42 13.59
N GLY A 262 -16.41 21.18 12.61
CA GLY A 262 -16.36 21.81 11.30
C GLY A 262 -15.09 21.46 10.54
N LEU A 263 -14.61 22.43 9.77
CA LEU A 263 -13.34 22.34 9.07
C LEU A 263 -12.18 22.65 10.03
N ILE A 264 -11.20 21.75 10.07
CA ILE A 264 -9.95 21.96 10.83
C ILE A 264 -8.82 22.21 9.85
N THR A 265 -7.96 23.18 10.15
CA THR A 265 -6.64 23.29 9.51
C THR A 265 -5.60 22.61 10.39
N ALA A 266 -4.93 21.59 9.87
CA ALA A 266 -3.91 20.84 10.59
C ALA A 266 -2.53 21.02 9.93
N THR A 267 -1.60 21.64 10.65
CA THR A 267 -0.20 21.79 10.22
C THR A 267 0.66 20.77 10.94
N PHE A 268 1.35 19.93 10.18
CA PHE A 268 2.19 18.87 10.72
C PHE A 268 3.66 19.28 10.75
N THR A 269 4.32 18.98 11.86
CA THR A 269 5.77 19.13 12.02
C THR A 269 6.40 17.76 12.23
N ASP A 270 7.70 17.74 12.52
CA ASP A 270 8.42 16.49 12.81
C ASP A 270 7.93 15.80 14.10
N THR A 271 7.36 16.58 15.03
CA THR A 271 7.04 16.11 16.40
C THR A 271 5.66 16.52 16.90
N GLU A 272 4.93 17.36 16.16
CA GLU A 272 3.65 17.94 16.61
C GLU A 272 2.71 18.19 15.45
N VAL A 273 1.40 18.19 15.74
CA VAL A 273 0.34 18.68 14.86
C VAL A 273 -0.29 19.91 15.50
N HIS A 274 -0.39 21.01 14.74
CA HIS A 274 -1.00 22.26 15.18
C HIS A 274 -2.35 22.43 14.50
N GLY A 275 -3.42 22.58 15.29
CA GLY A 275 -4.79 22.67 14.81
C GLY A 275 -5.38 24.08 14.92
N LEU A 276 -6.04 24.53 13.86
CA LEU A 276 -6.91 25.72 13.86
C LEU A 276 -8.36 25.32 13.51
N ASP A 277 -9.34 25.98 14.11
CA ASP A 277 -10.74 25.89 13.66
C ASP A 277 -11.00 26.72 12.38
N ASP A 278 -12.24 26.65 11.89
CA ASP A 278 -12.74 27.36 10.70
C ASP A 278 -12.56 28.89 10.77
N SER A 279 -12.47 29.46 11.97
CA SER A 279 -12.25 30.89 12.21
C SER A 279 -10.75 31.26 12.24
N GLY A 280 -9.86 30.27 12.10
CA GLY A 280 -8.42 30.42 12.22
C GLY A 280 -7.93 30.51 13.67
N LYS A 281 -8.77 30.17 14.65
CA LYS A 281 -8.38 30.17 16.07
C LYS A 281 -7.69 28.86 16.40
N VAL A 282 -6.59 28.96 17.15
CA VAL A 282 -5.85 27.79 17.66
C VAL A 282 -6.74 26.95 18.56
N ILE A 283 -6.90 25.67 18.21
CA ILE A 283 -7.65 24.67 18.97
C ILE A 283 -6.76 23.66 19.69
N GLY A 284 -5.51 23.49 19.26
CA GLY A 284 -4.58 22.61 19.93
C GLY A 284 -3.23 22.48 19.26
N GLU A 285 -2.28 21.95 20.03
CA GLU A 285 -0.97 21.49 19.57
C GLU A 285 -0.76 20.12 20.22
N TRP A 286 -0.60 19.08 19.41
CA TRP A 286 -0.55 17.70 19.87
C TRP A 286 0.79 17.05 19.49
N PRO A 287 1.58 16.58 20.46
CA PRO A 287 2.78 15.82 20.18
C PRO A 287 2.47 14.52 19.43
N ILE A 288 3.25 14.22 18.40
CA ILE A 288 3.15 12.99 17.63
C ILE A 288 4.49 12.28 17.46
N THR A 289 4.44 11.00 17.12
CA THR A 289 5.58 10.23 16.63
C THR A 289 5.17 9.46 15.40
N TYR A 290 5.81 9.71 14.26
CA TYR A 290 5.54 8.98 13.03
C TYR A 290 5.90 7.49 13.14
N THR A 291 5.09 6.69 12.48
CA THR A 291 5.27 5.25 12.26
C THR A 291 5.26 4.98 10.75
N SER A 292 5.44 3.72 10.33
CA SER A 292 5.38 3.36 8.91
C SER A 292 3.96 3.50 8.32
N ASN A 293 2.92 3.32 9.13
CA ASN A 293 1.52 3.31 8.69
C ASN A 293 0.68 4.46 9.26
N GLY A 294 1.29 5.47 9.88
CA GLY A 294 0.54 6.55 10.51
C GLY A 294 1.36 7.37 11.50
N PHE A 295 0.70 8.00 12.45
CA PHE A 295 1.35 8.78 13.50
C PHE A 295 0.68 8.54 14.85
N LYS A 296 1.48 8.47 15.91
CA LYS A 296 1.01 8.16 17.25
C LYS A 296 0.91 9.44 18.10
N SER A 297 -0.26 9.69 18.66
CA SER A 297 -0.52 10.77 19.64
C SER A 297 -0.62 10.21 21.07
N SER A 298 -1.09 11.03 22.03
CA SER A 298 -1.42 10.55 23.38
C SER A 298 -2.56 9.56 23.41
N ASP A 299 -3.44 9.62 22.41
CA ASP A 299 -4.72 8.92 22.40
C ASP A 299 -4.59 7.56 21.69
N GLY A 300 -3.61 7.43 20.81
CA GLY A 300 -3.25 6.15 20.19
C GLY A 300 -2.54 6.34 18.86
N LEU A 301 -2.59 5.31 18.03
CA LEU A 301 -2.13 5.39 16.65
C LEU A 301 -3.27 5.91 15.79
N ASP A 302 -3.02 6.98 15.05
CA ASP A 302 -3.85 7.41 13.93
C ASP A 302 -3.27 6.79 12.66
N GLU A 303 -4.02 5.88 12.06
CA GLU A 303 -3.58 5.00 11.00
C GLU A 303 -3.97 5.55 9.62
N VAL A 304 -2.98 5.72 8.75
CA VAL A 304 -3.16 6.12 7.35
C VAL A 304 -3.59 4.90 6.55
N ILE A 305 -4.88 4.82 6.24
CA ILE A 305 -5.45 3.71 5.47
C ILE A 305 -5.36 3.95 3.96
N TYR A 306 -5.37 5.21 3.52
CA TYR A 306 -5.20 5.62 2.13
C TYR A 306 -4.38 6.91 2.04
N MET A 307 -3.47 7.02 1.07
CA MET A 307 -2.62 8.20 0.89
C MET A 307 -2.39 8.47 -0.59
N SER A 308 -2.53 9.72 -1.00
CA SER A 308 -2.27 10.19 -2.36
C SER A 308 -1.90 11.67 -2.34
N ASP A 309 -1.51 12.22 -3.48
CA ASP A 309 -1.25 13.66 -3.62
C ASP A 309 -2.53 14.52 -3.50
N ALA A 310 -3.70 13.92 -3.78
CA ALA A 310 -4.98 14.64 -3.75
C ALA A 310 -5.56 14.72 -2.33
N PHE A 311 -5.58 13.59 -1.63
CA PHE A 311 -6.09 13.46 -0.27
C PHE A 311 -5.58 12.20 0.43
N THR A 312 -5.73 12.17 1.75
CA THR A 312 -5.32 11.09 2.64
C THR A 312 -6.47 10.76 3.60
N LEU A 313 -6.71 9.47 3.84
CA LEU A 313 -7.69 8.99 4.81
C LEU A 313 -6.96 8.41 6.01
N VAL A 314 -7.30 8.92 7.19
CA VAL A 314 -6.69 8.52 8.46
C VAL A 314 -7.77 8.06 9.41
N VAL A 315 -7.65 6.86 9.97
CA VAL A 315 -8.52 6.37 11.03
C VAL A 315 -7.85 6.66 12.37
N THR A 316 -8.48 7.48 13.18
CA THR A 316 -8.00 7.85 14.51
C THR A 316 -8.10 6.70 15.50
N ALA A 317 -7.40 6.81 16.63
CA ALA A 317 -7.52 5.85 17.74
C ALA A 317 -8.94 5.73 18.34
N ASP A 318 -9.79 6.75 18.13
CA ASP A 318 -11.21 6.76 18.52
C ASP A 318 -12.14 6.25 17.40
N ASN A 319 -11.56 5.72 16.34
CA ASN A 319 -12.21 5.08 15.18
C ASN A 319 -12.97 6.03 14.25
N ASP A 320 -12.81 7.34 14.44
CA ASP A 320 -13.25 8.33 13.47
C ASP A 320 -12.30 8.36 12.28
N MET A 321 -12.84 8.42 11.07
CA MET A 321 -12.06 8.56 9.86
C MET A 321 -12.03 10.03 9.43
N ILE A 322 -10.81 10.54 9.28
CA ILE A 322 -10.53 11.91 8.89
C ILE A 322 -10.07 11.96 7.44
N PHE A 323 -10.68 12.85 6.68
CA PHE A 323 -10.26 13.21 5.33
C PHE A 323 -9.30 14.41 5.41
N TYR A 324 -8.05 14.22 4.99
CA TYR A 324 -7.03 15.25 4.88
C TYR A 324 -6.75 15.60 3.43
N THR A 325 -6.60 16.89 3.12
CA THR A 325 -6.10 17.34 1.81
C THR A 325 -5.35 18.67 1.95
N GLU A 326 -4.25 18.85 1.22
CA GLU A 326 -3.58 20.14 1.11
C GLU A 326 -4.42 21.17 0.34
N THR A 327 -5.42 20.70 -0.40
CA THR A 327 -6.37 21.56 -1.10
C THR A 327 -7.26 22.28 -0.08
N ASN A 328 -7.37 23.61 -0.19
CA ASN A 328 -8.33 24.35 0.62
C ASN A 328 -9.76 23.91 0.26
N ILE A 329 -10.55 23.43 1.23
CA ILE A 329 -11.90 22.89 0.93
C ILE A 329 -12.93 24.00 0.62
N ASP A 330 -12.70 25.24 1.05
CA ASP A 330 -13.62 26.34 0.74
C ASP A 330 -13.53 26.77 -0.73
N ASN A 331 -12.35 26.68 -1.35
CA ASN A 331 -12.11 27.29 -2.68
C ASN A 331 -11.00 26.67 -3.54
N GLY A 332 -10.32 25.63 -3.04
CA GLY A 332 -9.17 25.00 -3.69
C GLY A 332 -9.53 23.94 -4.72
N TYR A 333 -10.80 23.52 -4.79
CA TYR A 333 -11.31 22.63 -5.83
C TYR A 333 -12.50 23.24 -6.54
N THR A 334 -12.87 22.66 -7.68
CA THR A 334 -14.04 23.08 -8.45
C THR A 334 -14.98 21.91 -8.70
N ALA A 335 -16.28 22.19 -8.69
CA ALA A 335 -17.30 21.27 -9.18
C ALA A 335 -17.08 20.98 -10.68
N GLN A 336 -17.14 19.71 -11.05
CA GLN A 336 -17.08 19.21 -12.42
C GLN A 336 -18.44 18.67 -12.81
N ALA A 337 -18.93 18.93 -14.03
CA ALA A 337 -20.21 18.38 -14.48
C ALA A 337 -20.16 16.85 -14.56
N ALA A 338 -21.10 16.19 -13.86
CA ALA A 338 -21.32 14.76 -14.01
C ALA A 338 -21.67 14.42 -15.47
N THR A 339 -21.16 13.29 -15.96
CA THR A 339 -21.49 12.77 -17.29
C THR A 339 -21.99 11.34 -17.19
N GLU A 340 -22.84 10.89 -18.12
CA GLU A 340 -23.35 9.52 -18.10
C GLU A 340 -22.22 8.47 -18.13
N ALA A 341 -21.08 8.79 -18.78
CA ALA A 341 -19.93 7.90 -18.87
C ALA A 341 -19.25 7.62 -17.52
N MET A 342 -19.44 8.49 -16.53
CA MET A 342 -18.93 8.26 -15.16
C MET A 342 -19.73 7.20 -14.40
N PHE A 343 -20.91 6.80 -14.89
CA PHE A 343 -21.82 5.94 -14.14
C PHE A 343 -22.37 4.77 -14.96
N LYS A 344 -22.80 4.96 -16.20
CA LYS A 344 -23.47 3.90 -16.99
C LYS A 344 -22.62 2.64 -17.09
N GLY A 345 -23.18 1.52 -16.64
CA GLY A 345 -22.54 0.20 -16.65
C GLY A 345 -21.39 0.03 -15.66
N LYS A 346 -21.08 1.05 -14.85
CA LYS A 346 -20.02 1.01 -13.85
C LYS A 346 -20.53 0.51 -12.51
N THR A 347 -19.61 0.02 -11.70
CA THR A 347 -19.87 -0.29 -10.29
C THR A 347 -18.95 0.58 -9.45
N LEU A 348 -19.55 1.42 -8.61
CA LEU A 348 -18.83 2.32 -7.73
C LEU A 348 -18.94 1.83 -6.28
N TYR A 349 -17.84 1.93 -5.55
CA TYR A 349 -17.74 1.52 -4.15
C TYR A 349 -17.43 2.73 -3.28
N HIS A 350 -18.07 2.79 -2.11
CA HIS A 350 -17.88 3.85 -1.13
C HIS A 350 -17.94 3.27 0.28
N LEU A 351 -17.19 3.88 1.20
CA LEU A 351 -17.24 3.61 2.63
C LEU A 351 -17.53 4.91 3.36
N TRP A 352 -18.41 4.85 4.36
CA TRP A 352 -18.82 6.01 5.15
C TRP A 352 -19.21 5.64 6.57
N ASP A 353 -19.40 6.65 7.41
CA ASP A 353 -19.86 6.49 8.78
C ASP A 353 -21.38 6.69 8.84
N ASP A 354 -22.12 5.60 9.03
CA ASP A 354 -23.58 5.63 9.14
C ASP A 354 -24.02 5.83 10.62
N SER A 355 -23.15 6.31 11.51
CA SER A 355 -23.51 6.55 12.90
C SER A 355 -24.33 7.84 13.07
N THR A 356 -25.22 7.85 14.06
CA THR A 356 -25.98 9.05 14.46
C THR A 356 -25.32 9.79 15.63
N GLY A 357 -24.07 9.47 15.96
CA GLY A 357 -23.36 9.92 17.15
C GLY A 357 -21.85 9.77 16.98
N SER A 358 -21.08 10.02 18.03
CA SER A 358 -19.61 10.06 17.95
C SER A 358 -18.93 8.68 17.89
N LYS A 359 -19.69 7.58 17.96
CA LYS A 359 -19.13 6.24 17.82
C LYS A 359 -19.32 5.83 16.36
N ALA A 360 -18.21 5.73 15.63
CA ALA A 360 -18.22 5.35 14.23
C ALA A 360 -18.97 4.04 13.98
N ARG A 361 -19.73 4.02 12.88
CA ARG A 361 -20.35 2.84 12.31
C ARG A 361 -19.92 2.75 10.85
N PRO A 362 -18.73 2.18 10.57
CA PRO A 362 -18.27 2.00 9.20
C PRO A 362 -19.27 1.15 8.43
N THR A 363 -19.69 1.66 7.29
CA THR A 363 -20.63 1.02 6.37
C THR A 363 -20.06 1.01 4.96
N PHE A 364 -20.31 -0.08 4.22
CA PHE A 364 -19.87 -0.25 2.84
C PHE A 364 -21.05 -0.19 1.89
N VAL A 365 -20.96 0.65 0.86
CA VAL A 365 -22.00 0.84 -0.15
C VAL A 365 -21.45 0.47 -1.52
N THR A 366 -22.23 -0.31 -2.27
CA THR A 366 -21.99 -0.59 -3.69
C THR A 366 -23.10 0.02 -4.53
N LEU A 367 -22.73 0.85 -5.50
CA LEU A 367 -23.63 1.40 -6.51
C LEU A 367 -23.39 0.70 -7.84
N LYS A 368 -24.32 -0.16 -8.25
CA LYS A 368 -24.22 -0.91 -9.51
C LYS A 368 -25.17 -0.33 -10.55
N PHE A 369 -24.62 0.41 -11.50
CA PHE A 369 -25.40 1.10 -12.52
C PHE A 369 -25.72 0.19 -13.72
N ASP A 370 -26.96 0.23 -14.20
CA ASP A 370 -27.35 -0.51 -15.40
C ASP A 370 -26.63 0.07 -16.65
N PRO A 371 -26.15 -0.78 -17.59
CA PRO A 371 -25.45 -0.31 -18.78
C PRO A 371 -26.35 0.40 -19.81
N THR A 372 -27.67 0.26 -19.70
CA THR A 372 -28.64 0.71 -20.71
C THR A 372 -29.74 1.60 -20.17
N LYS A 373 -30.14 1.39 -18.91
CA LYS A 373 -31.22 2.11 -18.24
C LYS A 373 -30.64 3.07 -17.21
N ASN A 374 -31.42 4.09 -16.87
CA ASN A 374 -31.06 5.05 -15.84
C ASN A 374 -31.46 4.54 -14.44
N VAL A 375 -31.11 3.28 -14.16
CA VAL A 375 -31.32 2.66 -12.84
C VAL A 375 -30.00 2.24 -12.22
N VAL A 376 -29.96 2.23 -10.89
CA VAL A 376 -28.81 1.83 -10.07
C VAL A 376 -29.30 0.93 -8.95
N ASP A 377 -28.64 -0.20 -8.74
CA ASP A 377 -28.83 -1.01 -7.54
C ASP A 377 -27.91 -0.45 -6.45
N VAL A 378 -28.52 0.15 -5.41
CA VAL A 378 -27.82 0.59 -4.20
C VAL A 378 -27.79 -0.59 -3.24
N ILE A 379 -26.60 -1.07 -2.92
CA ILE A 379 -26.39 -2.27 -2.11
C ILE A 379 -25.66 -1.89 -0.83
N GLU A 380 -26.29 -2.18 0.30
CA GLU A 380 -25.82 -1.90 1.65
C GLU A 380 -26.25 -3.06 2.56
N ASP A 381 -25.37 -3.52 3.46
CA ASP A 381 -25.63 -4.68 4.33
C ASP A 381 -26.15 -5.93 3.59
N GLY A 382 -25.68 -6.14 2.36
CA GLY A 382 -26.10 -7.23 1.48
C GLY A 382 -27.54 -7.11 0.94
N LYS A 383 -28.22 -5.98 1.17
CA LYS A 383 -29.57 -5.70 0.64
C LYS A 383 -29.46 -4.74 -0.54
N ALA A 384 -30.03 -5.13 -1.67
CA ALA A 384 -30.10 -4.29 -2.85
C ALA A 384 -31.45 -3.57 -2.94
N LYS A 385 -31.43 -2.26 -3.17
CA LYS A 385 -32.58 -1.44 -3.53
C LYS A 385 -32.32 -0.79 -4.89
N GLN A 386 -33.15 -1.10 -5.88
CA GLN A 386 -33.09 -0.45 -7.19
C GLN A 386 -33.71 0.94 -7.12
N GLN A 387 -33.01 1.92 -7.69
CA GLN A 387 -33.41 3.32 -7.74
C GLN A 387 -33.20 3.88 -9.13
N GLU A 388 -33.92 4.95 -9.46
CA GLU A 388 -33.66 5.74 -10.67
C GLU A 388 -32.54 6.75 -10.40
N TRP A 389 -31.77 7.07 -11.44
CA TRP A 389 -30.79 8.13 -11.38
C TRP A 389 -30.89 9.06 -12.59
N SER A 390 -30.40 10.29 -12.44
CA SER A 390 -30.36 11.27 -13.53
C SER A 390 -29.22 12.25 -13.34
N ILE A 391 -28.87 12.98 -14.40
CA ILE A 391 -27.94 14.11 -14.34
C ILE A 391 -28.74 15.39 -14.59
N SER A 392 -28.63 16.35 -13.67
CA SER A 392 -29.30 17.65 -13.79
C SER A 392 -28.71 18.49 -14.93
N ASN A 393 -29.41 19.56 -15.31
CA ASN A 393 -28.89 20.53 -16.28
C ASN A 393 -27.65 21.30 -15.79
N THR A 394 -27.40 21.33 -14.49
CA THR A 394 -26.20 21.90 -13.86
C THR A 394 -25.09 20.86 -13.69
N GLY A 395 -25.31 19.63 -14.12
CA GLY A 395 -24.34 18.55 -14.05
C GLY A 395 -24.27 17.85 -12.69
N GLN A 396 -25.31 17.93 -11.85
CA GLN A 396 -25.40 17.17 -10.59
C GLN A 396 -25.89 15.75 -10.87
N MET A 397 -25.27 14.74 -10.25
CA MET A 397 -25.82 13.38 -10.21
C MET A 397 -26.91 13.31 -9.14
N ILE A 398 -28.06 12.73 -9.48
CA ILE A 398 -29.22 12.58 -8.61
C ILE A 398 -29.61 11.11 -8.57
N ILE A 399 -29.66 10.49 -7.39
CA ILE A 399 -30.24 9.15 -7.17
C ILE A 399 -31.49 9.31 -6.31
N THR A 400 -32.63 8.83 -6.79
CA THR A 400 -33.94 9.15 -6.17
C THR A 400 -34.20 8.36 -4.89
N GLU A 401 -34.76 9.02 -3.87
CA GLU A 401 -35.29 8.38 -2.65
C GLU A 401 -34.32 7.42 -1.90
N VAL A 402 -33.04 7.78 -1.82
CA VAL A 402 -31.99 7.00 -1.11
C VAL A 402 -31.79 7.49 0.32
N MET A 403 -31.76 8.81 0.55
CA MET A 403 -31.43 9.42 1.84
C MET A 403 -32.68 9.59 2.71
N GLU A 404 -33.10 8.54 3.41
CA GLU A 404 -34.34 8.53 4.23
C GLU A 404 -35.59 8.95 3.43
N GLY A 405 -35.66 8.58 2.15
CA GLY A 405 -36.74 8.97 1.24
C GLY A 405 -36.55 10.31 0.53
N LYS A 406 -35.39 10.96 0.68
CA LYS A 406 -34.97 12.11 -0.13
C LYS A 406 -34.02 11.68 -1.24
N ASP A 407 -33.93 12.51 -2.27
CA ASP A 407 -32.96 12.34 -3.35
C ASP A 407 -31.54 12.60 -2.83
N TRP A 408 -30.61 11.75 -3.26
CA TRP A 408 -29.19 11.95 -3.04
C TRP A 408 -28.60 12.73 -4.21
N VAL A 409 -28.11 13.94 -3.95
CA VAL A 409 -27.67 14.88 -4.99
C VAL A 409 -26.20 15.21 -4.80
N ILE A 410 -25.34 14.65 -5.66
CA ILE A 410 -23.88 14.77 -5.54
C ILE A 410 -23.26 15.37 -6.80
N GLN A 411 -22.16 16.08 -6.62
CA GLN A 411 -21.42 16.74 -7.69
C GLN A 411 -19.96 16.29 -7.66
N PRO A 412 -19.41 15.72 -8.75
CA PRO A 412 -17.99 15.38 -8.79
C PRO A 412 -17.14 16.64 -8.77
N THR A 413 -15.88 16.50 -8.37
CA THR A 413 -14.97 17.63 -8.18
C THR A 413 -13.60 17.39 -8.80
N THR A 414 -12.81 18.45 -8.93
CA THR A 414 -11.38 18.34 -9.25
C THR A 414 -10.54 17.80 -8.09
N LEU A 415 -11.10 17.68 -6.88
CA LEU A 415 -10.44 17.03 -5.75
C LEU A 415 -10.61 15.54 -5.95
N GLY A 416 -9.59 14.85 -6.45
CA GLY A 416 -9.68 13.44 -6.80
C GLY A 416 -8.39 13.00 -7.48
N ASN A 417 -8.31 11.71 -7.79
CA ASN A 417 -7.18 11.10 -8.47
C ASN A 417 -7.67 9.88 -9.27
N ASP A 418 -6.72 9.07 -9.76
CA ASP A 418 -7.03 7.89 -10.57
C ASP A 418 -7.73 6.78 -9.79
N ASP A 419 -7.54 6.71 -8.46
CA ASP A 419 -8.18 5.69 -7.63
C ASP A 419 -9.60 6.12 -7.21
N PHE A 420 -9.80 7.40 -6.89
CA PHE A 420 -11.03 7.94 -6.33
C PHE A 420 -11.49 9.24 -6.99
N THR A 421 -12.78 9.29 -7.32
CA THR A 421 -13.46 10.56 -7.60
C THR A 421 -14.12 11.06 -6.31
N VAL A 422 -13.84 12.31 -5.90
CA VAL A 422 -14.52 12.93 -4.75
C VAL A 422 -15.71 13.78 -5.20
N PHE A 423 -16.80 13.65 -4.47
CA PHE A 423 -18.07 14.31 -4.66
C PHE A 423 -18.48 15.04 -3.39
N TYR A 424 -19.30 16.08 -3.55
CA TYR A 424 -19.95 16.79 -2.44
C TYR A 424 -21.44 16.95 -2.70
N GLU A 425 -22.19 17.10 -1.61
CA GLU A 425 -23.57 17.60 -1.64
C GLU A 425 -23.55 19.14 -1.68
N GLY A 426 -24.24 19.74 -2.65
CA GLY A 426 -24.38 21.21 -2.75
C GLY A 426 -23.18 21.95 -3.38
N THR A 427 -23.05 23.25 -3.08
CA THR A 427 -21.96 24.12 -3.58
C THR A 427 -21.08 24.60 -2.42
N TYR A 428 -20.00 23.86 -2.17
CA TYR A 428 -18.85 24.10 -1.26
C TYR A 428 -19.15 24.08 0.26
N ASN A 429 -18.14 23.62 1.02
CA ASN A 429 -17.86 23.68 2.47
C ASN A 429 -18.89 23.27 3.54
N GLU A 430 -20.11 22.87 3.20
CA GLU A 430 -21.12 22.47 4.20
C GLU A 430 -21.38 20.95 4.27
N SER A 431 -20.63 20.11 3.55
CA SER A 431 -20.87 18.66 3.50
C SER A 431 -19.60 17.82 3.63
N ILE A 432 -19.78 16.62 4.18
CA ILE A 432 -18.75 15.57 4.23
C ILE A 432 -18.51 15.06 2.80
N PRO A 433 -17.25 14.92 2.36
CA PRO A 433 -16.95 14.41 1.03
C PRO A 433 -17.36 12.94 0.88
N TYR A 434 -17.88 12.62 -0.30
CA TYR A 434 -18.08 11.25 -0.76
C TYR A 434 -16.99 10.88 -1.75
N PHE A 435 -16.28 9.78 -1.56
CA PHE A 435 -15.23 9.34 -2.47
C PHE A 435 -15.57 7.95 -3.01
N PHE A 436 -15.64 7.85 -4.33
CA PHE A 436 -16.02 6.61 -5.01
C PHE A 436 -14.85 6.08 -5.82
N THR A 437 -14.69 4.76 -5.78
CA THR A 437 -13.73 4.03 -6.63
C THR A 437 -14.43 2.94 -7.42
N GLU A 438 -13.89 2.61 -8.59
CA GLU A 438 -14.26 1.39 -9.34
C GLU A 438 -13.44 0.17 -8.88
N ASN A 439 -12.38 0.39 -8.10
CA ASN A 439 -11.52 -0.66 -7.56
C ASN A 439 -12.16 -1.28 -6.31
N LYS A 440 -12.82 -2.44 -6.53
CA LYS A 440 -13.48 -3.18 -5.45
C LYS A 440 -12.52 -3.59 -4.34
N ASP A 441 -11.35 -4.12 -4.70
CA ASP A 441 -10.42 -4.71 -3.74
C ASP A 441 -9.82 -3.62 -2.84
N LEU A 442 -9.53 -2.45 -3.42
CA LEU A 442 -9.14 -1.26 -2.67
C LEU A 442 -10.24 -0.86 -1.68
N ALA A 443 -11.47 -0.65 -2.17
CA ALA A 443 -12.57 -0.21 -1.32
C ALA A 443 -12.89 -1.19 -0.17
N VAL A 444 -12.93 -2.49 -0.46
CA VAL A 444 -13.20 -3.54 0.53
C VAL A 444 -12.08 -3.58 1.57
N SER A 445 -10.82 -3.51 1.16
CA SER A 445 -9.70 -3.56 2.11
C SER A 445 -9.65 -2.32 3.02
N LEU A 446 -9.93 -1.13 2.48
CA LEU A 446 -10.06 0.09 3.29
C LEU A 446 -11.22 -0.02 4.29
N TYR A 447 -12.36 -0.57 3.86
CA TYR A 447 -13.50 -0.80 4.73
C TYR A 447 -13.19 -1.83 5.82
N ASP A 448 -12.63 -2.99 5.47
CA ASP A 448 -12.30 -4.05 6.42
C ASP A 448 -11.30 -3.53 7.47
N GLU A 449 -10.34 -2.71 7.06
CA GLU A 449 -9.40 -2.06 7.97
C GLU A 449 -10.12 -1.14 8.95
N TRP A 450 -10.88 -0.15 8.44
CA TRP A 450 -11.60 0.79 9.29
C TRP A 450 -12.59 0.08 10.21
N TYR A 451 -13.31 -0.91 9.69
CA TYR A 451 -14.23 -1.74 10.46
C TYR A 451 -13.52 -2.52 11.56
N SER A 452 -12.32 -3.03 11.31
CA SER A 452 -11.53 -3.77 12.31
C SER A 452 -11.03 -2.87 13.44
N LEU A 453 -10.64 -1.63 13.12
CA LEU A 453 -10.27 -0.61 14.10
C LEU A 453 -11.49 -0.18 14.92
N ALA A 454 -12.67 -0.09 14.29
CA ALA A 454 -13.93 0.34 14.93
C ALA A 454 -14.57 -0.62 15.95
N GLN A 455 -14.06 -1.85 16.10
CA GLN A 455 -14.59 -2.85 17.06
C GLN A 455 -14.07 -2.63 18.48
#